data_AF-A0A392S5Y8-F1
#
_entry.id   AF-A0A392S5Y8-F1
#
_cell.length_a   1.000
_cell.length_b   1.000
_cell.length_c   1.000
_cell.angle_alpha   90.00
_cell.angle_beta   90.00
_cell.angle_gamma   90.00
#
_symmetry.space_group_name_H-M   'P 1'
#
loop_
_entity.id
_entity.type
_entity.pdbx_description
1 polymer ?
#
loop_
_entity_poly.entity_id
_entity_poly.type
_entity_poly.pdbx_seq_one_letter_code
_entity_poly.pdbx_strand_id
1 'polypeptide(L)' 'MFLSIRGTTGVEIVSGLHWYLKYWCGAHVSWDKTGGVQTTSIPKPGSLPLLKDEGVKIKRPVPWNYYQNVVTSS' A
#
# COMPACT_ATOMS: atom_id res chain seq x y z
N MET A 1 19.16 0.60 -8.74
CA MET A 1 17.79 0.66 -9.32
C MET A 1 16.84 1.05 -8.20
N PHE A 2 15.98 2.05 -8.43
CA PHE A 2 15.03 2.54 -7.41
C PHE A 2 13.61 2.14 -7.77
N LEU A 3 12.79 1.86 -6.75
CA LEU A 3 11.36 1.63 -6.91
C LEU A 3 10.68 2.91 -7.42
N SER A 4 9.88 2.82 -8.47
CA SER A 4 9.06 3.91 -8.99
C SER A 4 7.59 3.51 -8.93
N ILE A 5 6.79 4.27 -8.18
CA ILE A 5 5.34 4.10 -8.08
C ILE A 5 4.69 5.30 -8.75
N ARG A 6 3.72 5.04 -9.64
CA ARG A 6 3.05 6.07 -10.44
C ARG A 6 1.53 5.89 -10.32
N GLY A 7 0.83 7.02 -10.31
CA GLY A 7 -0.63 7.08 -10.28
C GLY A 7 -1.09 8.43 -10.79
N THR A 8 -2.37 8.52 -11.15
CA THR A 8 -3.01 9.78 -11.58
C THR A 8 -3.46 10.65 -10.42
N THR A 9 -3.56 10.07 -9.21
CA THR A 9 -3.92 10.77 -7.98
C THR A 9 -3.02 10.34 -6.81
N GLY A 10 -2.98 11.15 -5.74
CA GLY A 10 -2.27 10.79 -4.51
C GLY A 10 -2.77 9.47 -3.90
N VAL A 11 -4.08 9.21 -3.96
CA VAL A 11 -4.67 7.95 -3.48
C VAL A 11 -4.12 6.74 -4.26
N GLU A 12 -3.97 6.86 -5.58
CA GLU A 12 -3.40 5.77 -6.38
C GLU A 12 -1.92 5.51 -6.07
N ILE A 13 -1.14 6.58 -5.86
CA ILE A 13 0.28 6.46 -5.49
C ILE A 13 0.42 5.75 -4.13
N VAL A 14 -0.34 6.19 -3.12
CA VAL A 14 -0.30 5.57 -1.78
C VAL A 14 -0.89 4.16 -1.79
N SER A 15 -1.88 3.86 -2.63
CA SER A 15 -2.39 2.50 -2.81
C SER A 15 -1.34 1.57 -3.39
N GLY A 16 -0.57 2.03 -4.39
CA GLY A 16 0.56 1.30 -4.96
C GLY A 16 1.67 1.07 -3.93
N LEU A 17 1.97 2.07 -3.10
CA LEU A 17 2.92 1.93 -1.99
C LEU A 17 2.45 0.90 -0.96
N HIS A 18 1.19 0.99 -0.53
CA HIS A 18 0.60 0.03 0.40
C HIS A 18 0.66 -1.40 -0.17
N TRP A 19 0.32 -1.57 -1.44
CA TRP A 19 0.40 -2.87 -2.12
C TRP A 19 1.82 -3.43 -2.13
N TYR A 20 2.81 -2.62 -2.49
CA TYR A 20 4.22 -3.03 -2.48
C TYR A 20 4.68 -3.43 -1.07
N LEU A 21 4.39 -2.59 -0.07
CA LEU A 21 4.76 -2.89 1.32
C LEU A 21 4.12 -4.20 1.81
N LYS A 22 2.86 -4.43 1.46
CA LYS A 22 2.13 -5.64 1.86
C LYS A 22 2.67 -6.90 1.19
N TYR A 23 2.81 -6.89 -0.13
CA TYR A 23 3.09 -8.11 -0.90
C TYR A 23 4.58 -8.35 -1.15
N TRP A 24 5.41 -7.31 -1.20
CA TRP A 24 6.85 -7.42 -1.43
C TRP A 24 7.66 -7.31 -0.14
N CYS A 25 7.23 -6.47 0.80
CA CYS A 25 7.94 -6.30 2.07
C CYS A 25 7.32 -7.09 3.24
N GLY A 26 6.17 -7.75 3.04
CA GLY A 26 5.48 -8.49 4.11
C GLY A 26 5.01 -7.62 5.27
N ALA A 27 4.73 -6.33 5.04
CA ALA A 27 4.24 -5.41 6.04
C ALA A 27 2.71 -5.48 6.17
N HIS A 28 2.17 -5.00 7.30
CA HIS A 28 0.74 -4.94 7.55
C HIS A 28 0.35 -3.65 8.27
N VAL A 29 -0.78 -3.05 7.86
CA VAL A 29 -1.33 -1.83 8.47
C VAL A 29 -2.81 -2.06 8.74
N SER A 30 -3.19 -1.94 10.01
CA SER A 30 -4.57 -2.03 10.47
C SER A 30 -4.77 -1.17 11.71
N TRP A 31 -6.00 -1.07 12.20
CA TRP A 31 -6.29 -0.44 13.49
C TRP A 31 -5.62 -1.23 14.62
N ASP A 32 -5.15 -0.53 15.66
CA ASP A 32 -4.49 -1.18 16.81
C ASP A 32 -5.32 -2.32 17.41
N LYS A 33 -6.64 -2.12 17.51
CA LYS A 33 -7.57 -3.13 18.03
C LYS A 33 -7.80 -4.33 17.12
N THR A 34 -7.39 -4.28 15.85
CA THR A 34 -7.62 -5.32 14.84
C THR A 34 -6.31 -6.01 14.40
N GLY A 35 -5.16 -5.55 14.90
CA GLY A 35 -3.85 -6.12 14.55
C GLY A 35 -2.73 -5.09 14.47
N GLY A 36 -3.04 -3.80 14.56
CA GLY A 36 -2.08 -2.71 14.56
C GLY A 36 -1.22 -2.63 13.31
N VAL A 37 -0.04 -2.06 13.49
CA VAL A 37 0.93 -1.79 12.43
C VAL A 37 2.15 -2.69 12.62
N GLN A 38 2.48 -3.49 11.61
CA GLN A 38 3.69 -4.29 11.53
C GLN A 38 4.51 -3.78 10.34
N THR A 39 5.69 -3.25 10.64
CA THR A 39 6.65 -2.77 9.62
C THR A 39 8.05 -3.33 9.81
N THR A 40 8.24 -4.28 10.73
CA THR A 40 9.57 -4.83 11.05
C THR A 40 10.14 -5.71 9.93
N SER A 41 9.28 -6.19 9.04
CA SER A 41 9.66 -6.95 7.84
C SER A 41 10.20 -6.07 6.70
N ILE A 42 10.02 -4.74 6.76
CA ILE A 42 10.46 -3.83 5.70
C ILE A 42 11.98 -3.71 5.71
N PRO A 43 12.69 -4.08 4.63
CA PRO A 43 14.14 -3.95 4.57
C PRO A 43 14.58 -2.49 4.55
N LYS A 44 15.83 -2.24 4.96
CA LYS A 44 16.43 -0.90 4.88
C LYS A 44 16.46 -0.40 3.43
N PRO A 45 16.40 0.93 3.22
CA PRO A 45 16.65 1.52 1.91
C PRO A 45 17.96 0.98 1.31
N GLY A 46 17.89 0.50 0.05
CA GLY A 46 19.01 -0.20 -0.62
C GLY A 46 18.88 -1.72 -0.66
N SER A 47 18.12 -2.32 0.27
CA SER A 47 17.79 -3.76 0.30
C SER A 47 16.33 -4.05 -0.02
N LEU A 48 15.60 -3.06 -0.53
CA LEU A 48 14.20 -3.20 -0.87
C LEU A 48 14.01 -4.26 -1.98
N PRO A 49 13.06 -5.19 -1.85
CA PRO A 49 12.84 -6.25 -2.83
C PRO A 49 12.50 -5.68 -4.20
N LEU A 50 13.25 -6.09 -5.21
CA LEU A 50 12.97 -5.69 -6.59
C LEU A 50 11.70 -6.40 -7.07
N LEU A 51 10.86 -5.69 -7.82
CA LEU A 51 9.85 -6.35 -8.62
C LEU A 51 10.57 -7.22 -9.64
N LYS A 52 10.20 -8.51 -9.69
CA LYS A 52 10.56 -9.37 -10.80
C LYS A 52 9.73 -8.88 -12.00
N ASP A 53 10.34 -8.80 -13.18
CA ASP A 53 9.71 -8.41 -14.47
C ASP A 53 9.48 -6.90 -14.72
N GLU A 54 8.74 -6.55 -15.79
CA GLU A 54 8.50 -5.20 -16.35
C GLU A 54 7.69 -4.23 -15.45
N GLY A 55 7.45 -4.60 -14.18
CA GLY A 55 6.60 -3.85 -13.26
C GLY A 55 5.16 -4.38 -13.21
N VAL A 56 4.34 -3.79 -12.33
CA VAL A 56 2.94 -4.19 -12.11
C VAL A 56 2.02 -3.00 -12.39
N LYS A 57 0.97 -3.24 -13.19
CA LYS A 57 -0.08 -2.25 -13.48
C LYS A 57 -1.40 -2.70 -12.86
N ILE A 58 -1.89 -1.92 -11.90
CA ILE A 58 -3.18 -2.16 -11.24
C ILE A 58 -4.17 -1.08 -11.71
N LYS A 59 -5.34 -1.50 -12.18
CA LYS A 59 -6.46 -0.60 -12.50
C LYS A 59 -7.57 -0.84 -11.49
N ARG A 60 -8.11 0.25 -10.92
CA ARG A 60 -9.27 0.16 -10.04
C ARG A 60 -10.50 -0.31 -10.85
N PRO A 61 -11.27 -1.29 -10.36
CA PRO A 61 -12.48 -1.74 -11.04
C PRO A 61 -13.65 -0.78 -10.85
N VAL A 62 -13.55 0.14 -9.88
CA VAL A 62 -14.61 1.07 -9.49
C VAL A 62 -14.12 2.52 -9.52
N PRO A 63 -15.01 3.47 -9.87
CA PRO A 63 -14.65 4.89 -9.90
C PRO A 63 -14.43 5.47 -8.49
N TRP A 64 -15.16 4.99 -7.47
CA TRP A 64 -15.13 5.54 -6.10
C TRP A 64 -14.87 4.45 -5.05
N ASN A 65 -14.12 4.80 -4.01
CA ASN A 65 -13.98 4.03 -2.77
C ASN A 65 -14.48 4.91 -1.63
N TYR A 66 -15.38 4.41 -0.81
CA TYR A 66 -15.96 5.15 0.30
C TYR A 66 -15.69 4.44 1.61
N TYR A 67 -15.39 5.20 2.65
CA TYR A 67 -15.17 4.72 4.00
C TYR A 67 -15.83 5.68 5.00
N GLN A 68 -16.27 5.13 6.13
CA GLN A 68 -17.05 5.73 7.24
C GLN A 68 -18.58 5.57 7.15
N ASN A 69 -19.21 5.46 8.31
CA ASN A 69 -20.65 5.53 8.50
C ASN A 69 -20.99 6.85 9.22
N VAL A 70 -22.24 7.31 9.16
CA VAL A 70 -22.72 8.51 9.88
C VAL A 70 -22.44 8.43 11.39
N VAL A 71 -22.41 7.23 11.98
CA VAL A 71 -22.13 7.02 13.41
C VAL A 71 -20.64 6.86 13.73
N THR A 72 -19.72 6.96 12.77
CA THR A 72 -18.28 6.85 13.05
C THR A 72 -17.75 8.05 13.84
N SER A 73 -18.45 9.18 13.82
CA SER A 73 -18.03 10.45 14.44
C SER A 73 -18.94 10.93 15.59
N SER A 74 -19.84 10.06 16.08
CA SER A 74 -20.77 10.39 17.17
C SER A 74 -20.13 10.42 18.55
#